data_AF-A0A7W7H2I2-F1
#
_entry.id   AF-A0A7W7H2I2-F1
#
_cell.length_a   1.000
_cell.length_b   1.000
_cell.length_c   1.000
_cell.angle_alpha   90.00
_cell.angle_beta   90.00
_cell.angle_gamma   90.00
#
_symmetry.space_group_name_H-M   'P 1'
#
loop_
_entity.id
_entity.type
_entity.pdbx_description
1 polymer ?
#
loop_
_entity_poly.entity_id
_entity_poly.type
_entity_poly.pdbx_seq_one_letter_code
_entity_poly.pdbx_strand_id
1 'polypeptide(L)'
;MDGESRRGWLGFGVAIAPHVLLLGFMLVVSAGRGWAVAGYVTYWALLEIYLAPLGVIACFLLWFAKPTRAFAGGVAGGTVAGFVLVALWALLVYAAQG
;
A
#
# COMPACT_ATOMS: atom_id res chain seq x y z
N MET A 1 -21.83 12.95 3.96
CA MET A 1 -20.70 12.98 3.03
C MET A 1 -21.22 13.46 1.69
N ASP A 2 -20.61 14.48 1.09
CA ASP A 2 -20.95 14.93 -0.25
C ASP A 2 -20.46 13.93 -1.33
N GLY A 3 -20.90 14.13 -2.57
CA GLY A 3 -20.56 13.24 -3.68
C GLY A 3 -19.06 13.23 -4.02
N GLU A 4 -18.34 14.30 -3.67
CA GLU A 4 -16.91 14.45 -3.92
C GLU A 4 -16.08 13.71 -2.86
N SER A 5 -16.42 13.85 -1.57
CA SER A 5 -15.84 13.07 -0.47
C SER A 5 -16.03 11.57 -0.70
N ARG A 6 -17.22 11.13 -1.13
CA ARG A 6 -17.48 9.71 -1.42
C ARG A 6 -16.54 9.15 -2.48
N ARG A 7 -16.25 9.92 -3.53
CA ARG A 7 -15.31 9.53 -4.59
C ARG A 7 -13.88 9.42 -4.06
N GLY A 8 -13.47 10.33 -3.18
CA GLY A 8 -12.16 10.26 -2.50
C GLY A 8 -12.02 9.00 -1.65
N TRP A 9 -13.00 8.70 -0.81
CA TRP A 9 -12.98 7.48 0.00
C TRP A 9 -13.00 6.19 -0.83
N LEU A 10 -13.73 6.17 -1.95
CA LEU A 10 -13.69 5.05 -2.90
C LEU A 10 -12.30 4.87 -3.50
N GLY A 11 -11.66 5.95 -3.94
CA GLY A 11 -10.29 5.92 -4.46
C GLY A 11 -9.30 5.40 -3.43
N PHE A 12 -9.40 5.89 -2.19
CA PHE A 12 -8.58 5.43 -1.08
C PHE A 12 -8.76 3.93 -0.82
N GLY A 13 -10.00 3.45 -0.77
CA GLY A 13 -10.31 2.03 -0.54
C GLY A 13 -9.74 1.12 -1.63
N VAL A 14 -9.90 1.49 -2.90
CA VAL A 14 -9.35 0.73 -4.03
C VAL A 14 -7.82 0.66 -3.98
N ALA A 15 -7.18 1.77 -3.61
CA ALA A 15 -5.73 1.84 -3.53
C ALA A 15 -5.15 1.09 -2.34
N ILE A 16 -5.78 1.19 -1.16
CA ILE A 16 -5.27 0.59 0.07
C ILE A 16 -5.49 -0.93 0.13
N ALA A 17 -6.52 -1.45 -0.54
CA ALA A 17 -6.85 -2.87 -0.54
C ALA A 17 -5.68 -3.81 -0.89
N PRO A 18 -4.94 -3.64 -2.00
CA PRO A 18 -3.79 -4.49 -2.32
C PRO A 18 -2.69 -4.44 -1.24
N HIS A 19 -2.47 -3.27 -0.63
CA HIS A 19 -1.50 -3.10 0.46
C HIS A 19 -1.93 -3.86 1.73
N VAL A 20 -3.22 -3.79 2.10
CA VAL A 20 -3.75 -4.54 3.26
C VAL A 20 -3.72 -6.04 3.01
N LEU A 21 -4.00 -6.48 1.78
CA LEU A 21 -3.87 -7.90 1.41
C LEU A 21 -2.43 -8.38 1.50
N LEU A 22 -1.48 -7.59 1.00
CA LEU A 22 -0.05 -7.88 1.08
C LEU A 22 0.44 -7.89 2.53
N LEU A 23 0.02 -6.91 3.34
CA LEU A 23 0.29 -6.86 4.77
C LEU A 23 -0.23 -8.12 5.48
N GLY A 24 -1.48 -8.52 5.20
CA GLY A 24 -2.08 -9.74 5.74
C GLY A 24 -1.30 -10.99 5.36
N PHE A 25 -0.84 -11.07 4.11
CA PHE A 25 0.02 -12.16 3.66
C PHE A 25 1.36 -12.17 4.39
N MET A 26 2.03 -11.03 4.53
CA MET A 26 3.28 -10.88 5.27
C MET A 26 3.12 -11.25 6.74
N LEU A 27 1.99 -10.92 7.37
CA LEU A 27 1.65 -11.31 8.74
C LEU A 27 1.55 -12.84 8.88
N VAL A 28 0.81 -13.50 7.98
CA VAL A 28 0.67 -14.96 7.98
C VAL A 28 2.02 -15.65 7.77
N VAL A 29 2.81 -15.14 6.82
CA VAL A 29 4.17 -15.64 6.55
C VAL A 29 5.07 -15.44 7.76
N SER A 30 5.01 -14.28 8.42
CA SER A 30 5.79 -13.97 9.63
C SER A 30 5.43 -14.89 10.81
N ALA A 31 4.16 -15.28 10.94
CA ALA A 31 3.71 -16.24 11.95
C ALA A 31 4.17 -17.69 11.68
N GLY A 32 4.62 -17.99 10.46
CA GLY A 32 4.83 -19.35 9.93
C GLY A 32 6.17 -20.05 10.22
N ARG A 33 7.15 -19.42 10.91
CA ARG A 33 8.49 -19.94 11.37
C ARG A 33 9.72 -19.69 10.47
N GLY A 34 10.82 -19.23 11.09
CA GLY A 34 12.22 -19.45 10.68
C GLY A 34 12.95 -18.26 10.03
N TRP A 35 14.28 -18.18 10.16
CA TRP A 35 15.13 -17.06 9.67
C TRP A 35 15.07 -16.84 8.14
N ALA A 36 14.63 -17.85 7.37
CA ALA A 36 14.36 -17.73 5.93
C ALA A 36 13.11 -16.87 5.61
N VAL A 37 12.21 -16.71 6.58
CA VAL A 37 10.98 -15.91 6.48
C VAL A 37 11.30 -14.42 6.43
N ALA A 38 12.36 -13.99 7.11
CA ALA A 38 12.85 -12.62 7.10
C ALA A 38 13.11 -12.11 5.69
N GLY A 39 13.95 -12.83 4.93
CA GLY A 39 14.29 -12.48 3.56
C GLY A 39 13.09 -12.48 2.63
N TYR A 40 12.11 -13.35 2.88
CA TYR A 40 10.84 -13.37 2.15
C TYR A 40 9.98 -12.14 2.44
N VAL A 41 9.79 -11.78 3.72
CA VAL A 41 9.04 -10.58 4.13
C VAL A 41 9.70 -9.32 3.57
N THR A 42 11.03 -9.21 3.64
CA THR A 42 11.77 -8.06 3.07
C THR A 42 11.68 -8.02 1.54
N TYR A 43 11.71 -9.16 0.84
CA TYR A 43 11.52 -9.23 -0.62
C TYR A 43 10.12 -8.76 -1.04
N TRP A 44 9.08 -9.16 -0.33
CA TRP A 44 7.70 -8.73 -0.60
C TRP A 44 7.48 -7.25 -0.29
N ALA A 45 8.13 -6.71 0.75
CA ALA A 45 8.16 -5.27 1.02
C ALA A 45 8.88 -4.47 -0.07
N LEU A 46 9.97 -5.01 -0.63
CA LEU A 46 10.67 -4.42 -1.77
C LEU A 46 9.81 -4.43 -3.05
N LEU A 47 9.04 -5.49 -3.29
CA LEU A 47 8.10 -5.55 -4.41
C LEU A 47 7.06 -4.42 -4.36
N GLU A 48 6.67 -4.02 -3.16
CA GLU A 48 5.72 -2.94 -2.93
C GLU A 48 6.33 -1.54 -3.15
N ILE A 49 7.64 -1.38 -2.93
CA ILE A 49 8.39 -0.18 -3.34
C ILE A 49 8.36 -0.01 -4.86
N TYR A 50 8.20 -1.08 -5.65
CA TYR A 50 8.03 -0.97 -7.11
C TYR A 50 6.59 -0.72 -7.55
N LEU A 51 5.60 -1.23 -6.81
CA LEU A 51 4.17 -1.08 -7.14
C LEU A 51 3.59 0.27 -6.69
N ALA A 52 4.05 0.82 -5.55
CA ALA A 52 3.55 2.09 -5.03
C ALA A 52 3.84 3.30 -5.95
N PRO A 53 5.04 3.45 -6.55
CA PRO A 53 5.32 4.51 -7.52
C PRO A 53 4.46 4.40 -8.78
N LEU A 54 4.16 3.18 -9.25
CA LEU A 54 3.28 2.98 -10.40
C LEU A 54 1.85 3.43 -10.11
N GLY A 55 1.33 3.18 -8.91
CA GLY A 55 0.03 3.69 -8.45
C GLY A 55 -0.01 5.22 -8.37
N VAL A 56 1.06 5.84 -7.88
CA VAL A 56 1.21 7.30 -7.81
C VAL A 56 1.33 7.92 -9.22
N ILE A 57 2.10 7.31 -10.12
CA ILE A 57 2.25 7.77 -11.52
C ILE A 57 0.92 7.63 -12.28
N ALA A 58 0.20 6.52 -12.12
CA ALA A 58 -1.13 6.34 -12.70
C ALA A 58 -2.12 7.39 -12.18
N CYS A 59 -2.06 7.75 -10.89
CA CYS A 59 -2.84 8.86 -10.33
C CYS A 59 -2.45 10.22 -10.91
N PHE A 60 -1.16 10.46 -11.10
CA PHE A 60 -0.65 11.70 -11.68
C PHE A 60 -1.12 11.87 -13.13
N LEU A 61 -1.17 10.77 -13.89
CA LEU A 61 -1.70 10.74 -15.25
C LEU A 61 -3.22 10.95 -15.28
N LEU A 62 -3.96 10.41 -14.30
CA LEU A 62 -5.41 10.59 -14.17
C LEU A 62 -5.83 11.95 -13.60
N TRP A 63 -4.92 12.69 -12.93
CA TRP A 63 -5.16 14.03 -12.39
C TRP A 63 -5.45 15.08 -13.48
N PHE A 64 -4.94 14.86 -14.70
CA PHE A 64 -5.21 15.71 -15.86
C PHE A 64 -6.63 15.54 -16.41
N ALA A 65 -7.37 14.49 -16.00
CA ALA A 65 -8.79 14.33 -16.29
C ALA A 65 -9.64 15.03 -15.21
N LYS A 66 -10.27 16.16 -15.57
CA LYS A 66 -10.99 17.05 -14.64
C LYS A 66 -12.10 16.40 -13.76
N PRO A 67 -12.85 15.35 -14.16
CA PRO A 67 -13.93 14.83 -13.31
C PRO A 67 -13.48 13.85 -12.20
N THR A 68 -12.21 13.41 -12.19
CA THR A 68 -11.72 12.32 -11.31
C THR A 68 -10.75 12.76 -10.22
N ARG A 69 -10.55 14.07 -10.01
CA ARG A 69 -9.56 14.62 -9.05
C ARG A 69 -9.72 14.11 -7.63
N ALA A 70 -10.94 14.12 -7.09
CA ALA A 70 -11.19 13.63 -5.73
C ALA A 70 -10.86 12.13 -5.58
N PHE A 71 -11.24 11.32 -6.57
CA PHE A 71 -10.90 9.89 -6.62
C PHE A 71 -9.38 9.70 -6.71
N ALA A 72 -8.69 10.43 -7.60
CA ALA A 72 -7.24 10.36 -7.75
C ALA A 72 -6.49 10.78 -6.46
N GLY A 73 -6.96 11.83 -5.78
CA GLY A 73 -6.42 12.22 -4.47
C GLY A 73 -6.63 11.13 -3.40
N GLY A 74 -7.80 10.49 -3.43
CA GLY A 74 -8.08 9.31 -2.61
C GLY A 74 -7.11 8.15 -2.88
N VAL A 75 -6.92 7.79 -4.15
CA VAL A 75 -6.02 6.71 -4.56
C VAL A 75 -4.58 7.02 -4.13
N ALA A 76 -4.09 8.23 -4.38
CA ALA A 76 -2.77 8.67 -3.93
C ALA A 76 -2.62 8.54 -2.40
N GLY A 77 -3.61 9.02 -1.63
CA GLY A 77 -3.62 8.89 -0.18
C GLY A 77 -3.63 7.43 0.30
N GLY A 78 -4.43 6.56 -0.34
CA GLY A 78 -4.52 5.14 -0.01
C GLY A 78 -3.25 4.37 -0.34
N THR A 79 -2.59 4.69 -1.46
CA THR A 79 -1.30 4.12 -1.83
C THR A 79 -0.20 4.52 -0.85
N VAL A 80 -0.11 5.80 -0.49
CA VAL A 80 0.88 6.28 0.50
C VAL A 80 0.63 5.63 1.86
N ALA A 81 -0.62 5.59 2.32
CA ALA A 81 -0.97 4.98 3.59
C ALA A 81 -0.65 3.47 3.62
N GLY A 82 -1.03 2.75 2.57
CA GLY A 82 -0.74 1.32 2.43
C GLY A 82 0.76 1.03 2.39
N PHE A 83 1.52 1.80 1.61
CA PHE A 83 2.97 1.72 1.57
C PHE A 83 3.62 1.92 2.95
N VAL A 84 3.21 2.95 3.68
CA VAL A 84 3.72 3.23 5.03
C VAL A 84 3.43 2.07 5.98
N LEU A 85 2.22 1.49 5.93
CA LEU A 85 1.85 0.35 6.76
C LEU A 85 2.76 -0.86 6.53
N VAL A 86 3.02 -1.21 5.26
CA VAL A 86 3.86 -2.37 4.97
C VAL A 86 5.34 -2.10 5.25
N ALA A 87 5.83 -0.89 4.96
CA ALA A 87 7.18 -0.49 5.32
C ALA A 87 7.41 -0.58 6.84
N LEU A 88 6.46 -0.12 7.64
CA LEU A 88 6.51 -0.23 9.10
C LEU A 88 6.53 -1.69 9.56
N TRP A 89 5.70 -2.56 8.98
CA TRP A 89 5.71 -3.97 9.31
C TRP A 89 7.03 -4.66 8.96
N ALA A 90 7.57 -4.39 7.77
CA ALA A 90 8.87 -4.91 7.35
C ALA A 90 10.00 -4.47 8.30
N LEU A 91 9.97 -3.21 8.75
CA LEU A 91 10.92 -2.69 9.74
C LEU A 91 10.76 -3.38 11.10
N LEU A 92 9.54 -3.62 11.56
CA LEU A 92 9.29 -4.36 12.81
C LEU A 92 9.82 -5.79 12.73
N VAL A 93 9.57 -6.48 11.62
CA VAL A 93 10.07 -7.85 11.40
C VAL A 93 11.59 -7.87 11.34
N TYR A 94 12.22 -6.87 10.72
CA TYR A 94 13.68 -6.74 10.71
C TYR A 94 14.25 -6.46 12.10
N ALA A 95 13.65 -5.54 12.86
CA ALA A 95 14.08 -5.21 14.22
C ALA A 95 13.93 -6.39 15.19
N ALA A 96 12.90 -7.23 15.02
CA ALA A 96 12.68 -8.41 15.85
C ALA A 96 13.70 -9.55 15.62
N GLN A 97 14.60 -9.42 14.63
CA GLN A 97 15.62 -10.42 14.31
C GLN A 97 17.02 -10.08 14.84
N GLY A 98 17.24 -8.83 15.26
CA GLY A 98 18.49 -8.38 15.89
C GLY A 98 18.48 -8.59 17.39
#